data_AF-A0A6P7FXN7-F1
#
_entry.id   AF-A0A6P7FXN7-F1
#
_cell.length_a   1.000
_cell.length_b   1.000
_cell.length_c   1.000
_cell.angle_alpha   90.00
_cell.angle_beta   90.00
_cell.angle_gamma   90.00
#
_symmetry.space_group_name_H-M   'P 1'
#
loop_
_entity.id
_entity.type
_entity.pdbx_description
1 polymer ?
#
loop_
_entity_poly.entity_id
_entity_poly.type
_entity_poly.pdbx_seq_one_letter_code
_entity_poly.pdbx_strand_id
1 'polypeptide(L)'
;MSKDDLTSIAICSRLFIVFLQFISNLIIPDHDAHVFQYLRQYSEENKFFSILNTSLSGFVRWDAEYFMHIAKYGYTFENTLAFFPVYPYIIRIVSWICRPLFYGASIDTVLLIVFIILNIVFLVLSVKVLYKLSCLFFDEKIAQRTALLFIFNPASIFFTAPYTECLFCYLTFKSIYRCTLLSRKFLKPNTVVKWSDASVLLYISLSTGVRSNGLLNIGFLIYSTLCIFFTHFPKDMTDRIKHILKYIIILSISCIVCMLPFICFQVFSYKQFCTDFSAHLPKEIMAYASKNELVLPGQFSKHRQLWCFSRIPLAYSYVQDHYWNVGFLRYYEIKQIPNFLLAFPCLYVTIRNCVFHLKQNISNYKNLFNLKFISVRTPNAKDQFFQFGLTVFVAHALILAVFCTFCIHIQVSTRMICSATPLFYWYCAYYWINGKDKMIKLYFDSYFFIGTVMFCNFLPWT
;
A
#
# COMPACT_ATOMS: atom_id res chain seq x y z
N MET A 1 -19.97 14.57 -14.19
CA MET A 1 -19.07 13.45 -14.56
C MET A 1 -19.63 12.19 -13.93
N SER A 2 -20.06 11.23 -14.74
CA SER A 2 -20.65 9.98 -14.28
C SER A 2 -19.59 9.06 -13.64
N LYS A 3 -20.03 8.01 -12.92
CA LYS A 3 -19.10 6.98 -12.40
C LYS A 3 -18.40 6.21 -13.51
N ASP A 4 -19.03 6.12 -14.66
CA ASP A 4 -18.50 5.41 -15.83
C ASP A 4 -17.39 6.25 -16.47
N ASP A 5 -17.54 7.58 -16.50
CA ASP A 5 -16.48 8.50 -16.94
C ASP A 5 -15.19 8.32 -16.13
N LEU A 6 -15.28 8.23 -14.79
CA LEU A 6 -14.12 8.01 -13.92
C LEU A 6 -13.43 6.67 -14.20
N THR A 7 -14.20 5.64 -14.54
CA THR A 7 -13.65 4.32 -14.87
C THR A 7 -12.89 4.37 -16.17
N SER A 8 -13.47 4.98 -17.20
CA SER A 8 -12.83 5.17 -18.51
C SER A 8 -11.55 6.00 -18.39
N ILE A 9 -11.58 7.13 -17.67
CA ILE A 9 -10.40 7.98 -17.45
C ILE A 9 -9.28 7.20 -16.74
N ALA A 10 -9.62 6.39 -15.71
CA ALA A 10 -8.64 5.59 -15.00
C ALA A 10 -7.93 4.59 -15.93
N ILE A 11 -8.69 3.86 -16.74
CA ILE A 11 -8.16 2.89 -17.71
C ILE A 11 -7.31 3.60 -18.76
N CYS A 12 -7.83 4.67 -19.38
CA CYS A 12 -7.10 5.46 -20.37
C CYS A 12 -5.78 6.00 -19.82
N SER A 13 -5.74 6.47 -18.56
CA SER A 13 -4.50 6.96 -17.95
C SER A 13 -3.45 5.84 -17.82
N ARG A 14 -3.87 4.60 -17.54
CA ARG A 14 -2.94 3.47 -17.39
C ARG A 14 -2.47 2.93 -18.73
N LEU A 15 -3.35 2.88 -19.73
CA LEU A 15 -2.95 2.60 -21.11
C LEU A 15 -1.95 3.65 -21.62
N PHE A 16 -2.14 4.91 -21.24
CA PHE A 16 -1.18 5.97 -21.55
C PHE A 16 0.18 5.75 -20.85
N ILE A 17 0.21 5.30 -19.59
CA ILE A 17 1.48 4.92 -18.93
C ILE A 17 2.16 3.75 -19.65
N VAL A 18 1.41 2.73 -20.08
CA VAL A 18 1.95 1.62 -20.90
C VAL A 18 2.56 2.14 -22.19
N PHE A 19 1.88 3.06 -22.87
CA PHE A 19 2.42 3.70 -24.07
C PHE A 19 3.68 4.53 -23.78
N LEU A 20 3.66 5.36 -22.73
CA LEU A 20 4.79 6.20 -22.36
C LEU A 20 6.01 5.37 -21.96
N GLN A 21 5.80 4.31 -21.18
CA GLN A 21 6.84 3.34 -20.81
C GLN A 21 7.46 2.70 -22.04
N PHE A 22 6.64 2.27 -23.00
CA PHE A 22 7.13 1.68 -24.24
C PHE A 22 8.03 2.64 -25.02
N ILE A 23 7.58 3.90 -25.22
CA ILE A 23 8.38 4.92 -25.90
C ILE A 23 9.68 5.22 -25.14
N SER A 24 9.62 5.32 -23.81
CA SER A 24 10.80 5.57 -22.96
C SER A 24 11.86 4.47 -23.13
N ASN A 25 11.42 3.21 -23.11
CA ASN A 25 12.30 2.05 -23.22
C ASN A 25 12.94 1.90 -24.61
N LEU A 26 12.33 2.48 -25.65
CA LEU A 26 12.90 2.50 -27.00
C LEU A 26 13.95 3.60 -27.19
N ILE A 27 13.78 4.75 -26.52
CA ILE A 27 14.59 5.95 -26.75
C ILE A 27 15.76 6.03 -25.77
N ILE A 28 15.54 5.67 -24.51
CA ILE A 28 16.48 5.90 -23.42
C ILE A 28 17.13 4.58 -23.02
N PRO A 29 18.47 4.51 -22.94
CA PRO A 29 19.16 3.32 -22.45
C PRO A 29 18.96 3.14 -20.94
N ASP A 30 18.97 1.90 -20.47
CA ASP A 30 18.90 1.58 -19.04
C ASP A 30 20.15 2.06 -18.30
N HIS A 31 19.95 2.72 -17.17
CA HIS A 31 21.02 3.04 -16.22
C HIS A 31 21.43 1.79 -15.42
N ASP A 32 22.73 1.50 -15.33
CA ASP A 32 23.21 0.40 -14.47
C ASP A 32 23.18 0.83 -13.00
N ALA A 33 22.13 0.37 -12.31
CA ALA A 33 21.94 0.67 -10.90
C ALA A 33 22.60 -0.36 -9.96
N HIS A 34 23.22 -1.43 -10.49
CA HIS A 34 23.78 -2.54 -9.71
C HIS A 34 22.82 -3.10 -8.62
N VAL A 35 21.51 -3.10 -8.92
CA VAL A 35 20.45 -3.58 -8.01
C VAL A 35 20.12 -5.04 -8.34
N PHE A 36 19.48 -5.73 -7.40
CA PHE A 36 18.92 -7.07 -7.60
C PHE A 36 18.09 -7.15 -8.90
N GLN A 37 18.43 -8.12 -9.74
CA GLN A 37 17.69 -8.49 -10.94
C GLN A 37 17.35 -9.98 -10.86
N TYR A 38 16.10 -10.33 -11.06
CA TYR A 38 15.72 -11.73 -10.94
C TYR A 38 16.10 -12.53 -12.20
N LEU A 39 16.26 -13.84 -12.03
CA LEU A 39 16.58 -14.74 -13.14
C LEU A 39 15.40 -14.89 -14.10
N ARG A 40 15.47 -14.21 -15.24
CA ARG A 40 14.57 -14.40 -16.38
C ARG A 40 14.95 -15.68 -17.09
N GLN A 41 13.96 -16.53 -17.38
CA GLN A 41 14.21 -17.74 -18.15
C GLN A 41 13.83 -17.47 -19.59
N TYR A 42 14.83 -17.36 -20.46
CA TYR A 42 14.61 -17.25 -21.90
C TYR A 42 14.15 -18.61 -22.44
N SER A 43 12.88 -18.94 -22.25
CA SER A 43 12.23 -20.03 -22.98
C SER A 43 11.95 -19.58 -24.40
N GLU A 44 11.96 -20.50 -25.38
CA GLU A 44 11.43 -20.23 -26.72
C GLU A 44 9.96 -19.82 -26.59
N GLU A 45 9.71 -18.51 -26.66
CA GLU A 45 8.37 -17.93 -26.70
C GLU A 45 8.06 -17.48 -28.12
N ASN A 46 6.76 -17.52 -28.49
CA ASN A 46 6.34 -17.07 -29.81
C ASN A 46 6.79 -15.62 -30.03
N LYS A 47 7.13 -15.28 -31.28
CA LYS A 47 7.60 -13.93 -31.66
C LYS A 47 6.70 -12.81 -31.14
N PHE A 48 5.37 -13.02 -31.15
CA PHE A 48 4.40 -12.07 -30.57
C PHE A 48 4.65 -11.80 -29.08
N PHE A 49 4.80 -12.86 -28.27
CA PHE A 49 5.04 -12.73 -26.84
C PHE A 49 6.43 -12.18 -26.52
N SER A 50 7.43 -12.52 -27.33
CA SER A 50 8.76 -11.92 -27.20
C SER A 50 8.76 -10.40 -27.43
N ILE A 51 8.06 -9.93 -28.47
CA ILE A 51 7.89 -8.50 -28.74
C ILE A 51 7.09 -7.83 -27.61
N LEU A 52 6.03 -8.49 -27.13
CA LEU A 52 5.21 -7.96 -26.04
C LEU A 52 6.01 -7.84 -24.73
N ASN A 53 6.77 -8.88 -24.38
CA ASN A 53 7.63 -8.91 -23.20
C ASN A 53 8.69 -7.81 -23.26
N THR A 54 9.36 -7.65 -24.40
CA THR A 54 10.33 -6.58 -24.63
C THR A 54 9.68 -5.21 -24.50
N SER A 55 8.49 -5.03 -25.08
CA SER A 55 7.72 -3.78 -25.02
C SER A 55 7.37 -3.39 -23.58
N LEU A 56 7.03 -4.36 -22.73
CA LEU A 56 6.60 -4.15 -21.34
C LEU A 56 7.74 -4.23 -20.31
N SER A 57 8.96 -4.58 -20.75
CA SER A 57 10.10 -4.86 -19.86
C SER A 57 10.50 -3.68 -18.97
N GLY A 58 10.22 -2.43 -19.39
CA GLY A 58 10.44 -1.23 -18.59
C GLY A 58 9.58 -1.15 -17.32
N PHE A 59 8.58 -2.01 -17.14
CA PHE A 59 7.87 -2.12 -15.86
C PHE A 59 8.60 -2.96 -14.82
N VAL A 60 9.53 -3.82 -15.25
CA VAL A 60 10.27 -4.71 -14.38
C VAL A 60 11.58 -4.02 -13.98
N ARG A 61 11.47 -3.12 -13.01
CA ARG A 61 12.55 -2.29 -12.48
C ARG A 61 12.42 -2.17 -10.96
N TRP A 62 13.54 -1.97 -10.28
CA TRP A 62 13.59 -1.77 -8.83
C TRP A 62 12.91 -2.93 -8.07
N ASP A 63 11.95 -2.65 -7.20
CA ASP A 63 11.28 -3.67 -6.39
C ASP A 63 10.41 -4.63 -7.22
N ALA A 64 10.04 -4.26 -8.45
CA ALA A 64 9.31 -5.16 -9.34
C ALA A 64 10.11 -6.44 -9.64
N GLU A 65 11.43 -6.37 -9.64
CA GLU A 65 12.31 -7.53 -9.80
C GLU A 65 12.08 -8.55 -8.68
N TYR A 66 11.94 -8.09 -7.43
CA TYR A 66 11.60 -8.97 -6.29
C TYR A 66 10.19 -9.55 -6.39
N PHE A 67 9.19 -8.75 -6.78
CA PHE A 67 7.81 -9.25 -6.90
C PHE A 67 7.67 -10.29 -8.01
N MET A 68 8.33 -10.10 -9.15
CA MET A 68 8.40 -11.09 -10.23
C MET A 68 9.13 -12.36 -9.78
N HIS A 69 10.26 -12.21 -9.09
CA HIS A 69 11.00 -13.33 -8.50
C HIS A 69 10.15 -14.17 -7.55
N ILE A 70 9.47 -13.52 -6.59
CA ILE A 70 8.64 -14.20 -5.60
C ILE A 70 7.45 -14.86 -6.27
N ALA A 71 6.82 -14.22 -7.27
CA ALA A 71 5.71 -14.82 -8.00
C ALA A 71 6.15 -16.06 -8.81
N LYS A 72 7.38 -16.07 -9.35
CA LYS A 72 7.93 -17.19 -10.12
C LYS A 72 8.51 -18.30 -9.25
N TYR A 73 9.51 -17.99 -8.43
CA TYR A 73 10.32 -18.93 -7.66
C TYR A 73 9.93 -19.02 -6.18
N GLY A 74 9.23 -18.03 -5.65
CA GLY A 74 8.90 -17.95 -4.22
C GLY A 74 10.04 -17.37 -3.40
N TYR A 75 10.03 -17.64 -2.10
CA TYR A 75 11.01 -17.11 -1.16
C TYR A 75 12.28 -17.97 -1.15
N THR A 76 13.13 -17.76 -2.14
CA THR A 76 14.40 -18.48 -2.30
C THR A 76 15.61 -17.73 -1.75
N PHE A 77 15.47 -16.45 -1.39
CA PHE A 77 16.54 -15.63 -0.80
C PHE A 77 16.05 -14.90 0.45
N GLU A 78 16.89 -14.71 1.46
CA GLU A 78 16.49 -14.03 2.70
C GLU A 78 16.05 -12.56 2.45
N ASN A 79 16.73 -11.84 1.58
CA ASN A 79 16.37 -10.45 1.26
C ASN A 79 14.95 -10.32 0.66
N THR A 80 14.39 -11.38 0.06
CA THR A 80 13.02 -11.37 -0.46
C THR A 80 11.96 -11.27 0.64
N LEU A 81 12.31 -11.55 1.92
CA LEU A 81 11.39 -11.45 3.07
C LEU A 81 10.95 -10.02 3.39
N ALA A 82 11.57 -9.00 2.78
CA ALA A 82 11.08 -7.62 2.82
C ALA A 82 9.72 -7.46 2.11
N PHE A 83 9.41 -8.34 1.17
CA PHE A 83 8.23 -8.27 0.33
C PHE A 83 7.21 -9.31 0.79
N PHE A 84 5.95 -8.89 0.88
CA PHE A 84 4.91 -9.66 1.54
C PHE A 84 4.16 -10.60 0.57
N PRO A 85 3.62 -11.74 1.04
CA PRO A 85 3.26 -12.86 0.19
C PRO A 85 1.94 -12.70 -0.55
N VAL A 86 0.94 -12.02 0.01
CA VAL A 86 -0.44 -12.13 -0.49
C VAL A 86 -0.56 -11.78 -1.97
N TYR A 87 0.07 -10.68 -2.42
CA TYR A 87 -0.06 -10.29 -3.83
C TYR A 87 0.73 -11.18 -4.80
N PRO A 88 2.05 -11.44 -4.61
CA PRO A 88 2.78 -12.36 -5.49
C PRO A 88 2.14 -13.75 -5.61
N TYR A 89 1.57 -14.29 -4.53
CA TYR A 89 0.84 -15.57 -4.60
C TYR A 89 -0.48 -15.46 -5.36
N ILE A 90 -1.24 -14.37 -5.23
CA ILE A 90 -2.41 -14.12 -6.09
C ILE A 90 -1.98 -14.11 -7.55
N ILE A 91 -0.89 -13.41 -7.89
CA ILE A 91 -0.38 -13.38 -9.27
C ILE A 91 0.00 -14.77 -9.75
N ARG A 92 0.72 -15.55 -8.95
CA ARG A 92 1.07 -16.94 -9.29
C ARG A 92 -0.16 -17.79 -9.59
N ILE A 93 -1.17 -17.74 -8.72
CA ILE A 93 -2.40 -18.54 -8.86
C ILE A 93 -3.16 -18.10 -10.11
N VAL A 94 -3.38 -16.80 -10.30
CA VAL A 94 -4.11 -16.27 -11.47
C VAL A 94 -3.34 -16.57 -12.76
N SER A 95 -2.01 -16.44 -12.76
CA SER A 95 -1.18 -16.77 -13.93
C SER A 95 -1.23 -18.24 -14.28
N TRP A 96 -1.27 -19.14 -13.28
CA TRP A 96 -1.46 -20.57 -13.51
C TRP A 96 -2.84 -20.85 -14.13
N ILE A 97 -3.91 -20.23 -13.61
CA ILE A 97 -5.28 -20.37 -14.15
C ILE A 97 -5.37 -19.81 -15.58
N CYS A 98 -4.74 -18.67 -15.86
CA CYS A 98 -4.79 -18.02 -17.16
C CYS A 98 -3.80 -18.62 -18.18
N ARG A 99 -2.87 -19.48 -17.76
CA ARG A 99 -1.83 -20.05 -18.62
C ARG A 99 -2.37 -20.68 -19.92
N PRO A 100 -3.51 -21.40 -19.93
CA PRO A 100 -4.07 -21.94 -21.17
C PRO A 100 -4.46 -20.87 -22.20
N LEU A 101 -4.78 -19.64 -21.77
CA LEU A 101 -5.12 -18.51 -22.65
C LEU A 101 -3.88 -17.89 -23.32
N PHE A 102 -2.69 -18.15 -22.78
CA PHE A 102 -1.43 -17.59 -23.25
C PHE A 102 -0.51 -18.70 -23.80
N TYR A 103 -1.05 -19.57 -24.65
CA TYR A 103 -0.30 -20.65 -25.26
C TYR A 103 0.90 -20.09 -26.07
N GLY A 104 2.10 -20.57 -25.75
CA GLY A 104 3.36 -20.11 -26.36
C GLY A 104 3.98 -18.86 -25.72
N ALA A 105 3.45 -18.36 -24.60
CA ALA A 105 4.09 -17.34 -23.78
C ALA A 105 5.00 -17.96 -22.71
N SER A 106 6.13 -17.32 -22.40
CA SER A 106 6.93 -17.67 -21.23
C SER A 106 6.16 -17.38 -19.93
N ILE A 107 6.51 -18.06 -18.84
CA ILE A 107 5.90 -17.79 -17.52
C ILE A 107 6.16 -16.34 -17.07
N ASP A 108 7.32 -15.78 -17.41
CA ASP A 108 7.67 -14.39 -17.11
C ASP A 108 6.69 -13.42 -17.79
N THR A 109 6.40 -13.63 -19.07
CA THR A 109 5.44 -12.82 -19.84
C THR A 109 4.03 -12.93 -19.26
N VAL A 110 3.56 -14.13 -18.90
CA VAL A 110 2.22 -14.30 -18.30
C VAL A 110 2.13 -13.60 -16.94
N LEU A 111 3.13 -13.76 -16.07
CA LEU A 111 3.17 -13.09 -14.76
C LEU A 111 3.11 -11.56 -14.93
N LEU A 112 3.89 -11.00 -15.85
CA LEU A 112 3.94 -9.56 -16.11
C LEU A 112 2.59 -9.02 -16.59
N ILE A 113 1.96 -9.69 -17.57
CA ILE A 113 0.63 -9.31 -18.08
C ILE A 113 -0.41 -9.36 -16.96
N VAL A 114 -0.41 -10.43 -16.16
CA VAL A 114 -1.35 -10.60 -15.05
C VAL A 114 -1.16 -9.52 -13.98
N PHE A 115 0.09 -9.16 -13.64
CA PHE A 115 0.39 -8.04 -12.74
C PHE A 115 -0.22 -6.73 -13.26
N ILE A 116 0.04 -6.37 -14.51
CA ILE A 116 -0.44 -5.12 -15.11
C ILE A 116 -1.97 -5.08 -15.13
N ILE A 117 -2.62 -6.15 -15.60
CA ILE A 117 -4.08 -6.23 -15.66
C ILE A 117 -4.69 -6.11 -14.25
N LEU A 118 -4.20 -6.87 -13.28
CA LEU A 118 -4.73 -6.83 -11.92
C LEU A 118 -4.47 -5.47 -11.25
N ASN A 119 -3.34 -4.83 -11.50
CA ASN A 119 -3.09 -3.47 -11.02
C ASN A 119 -4.08 -2.46 -11.59
N ILE A 120 -4.40 -2.53 -12.89
CA ILE A 120 -5.41 -1.67 -13.51
C ILE A 120 -6.80 -1.92 -12.88
N VAL A 121 -7.16 -3.19 -12.65
CA VAL A 121 -8.42 -3.55 -11.98
C VAL A 121 -8.47 -2.97 -10.56
N PHE A 122 -7.43 -3.20 -9.75
CA PHE A 122 -7.38 -2.70 -8.37
C PHE A 122 -7.31 -1.18 -8.29
N LEU A 123 -6.70 -0.50 -9.27
CA LEU A 123 -6.78 0.95 -9.38
C LEU A 123 -8.23 1.40 -9.58
N VAL A 124 -8.94 0.85 -10.57
CA VAL A 124 -10.35 1.22 -10.83
C VAL A 124 -11.22 0.98 -9.60
N LEU A 125 -11.00 -0.15 -8.90
CA LEU A 125 -11.69 -0.43 -7.65
C LEU A 125 -11.34 0.59 -6.55
N SER A 126 -10.06 0.99 -6.44
CA SER A 126 -9.59 2.01 -5.50
C SER A 126 -10.23 3.37 -5.79
N VAL A 127 -10.29 3.80 -7.06
CA VAL A 127 -10.98 5.04 -7.49
C VAL A 127 -12.44 5.01 -7.06
N LYS A 128 -13.15 3.90 -7.33
CA LYS A 128 -14.58 3.75 -6.98
C LYS A 128 -14.82 3.81 -5.46
N VAL A 129 -13.94 3.20 -4.67
CA VAL A 129 -14.05 3.23 -3.20
C VAL A 129 -13.68 4.60 -2.66
N LEU A 130 -12.60 5.22 -3.13
CA LEU A 130 -12.18 6.55 -2.71
C LEU A 130 -13.24 7.60 -3.02
N TYR A 131 -13.86 7.54 -4.20
CA TYR A 131 -14.98 8.41 -4.56
C TYR A 131 -16.14 8.28 -3.56
N LYS A 132 -16.59 7.03 -3.32
CA LYS A 132 -17.68 6.75 -2.36
C LYS A 132 -17.34 7.21 -0.95
N LEU A 133 -16.11 6.96 -0.50
CA LEU A 133 -15.61 7.39 0.80
C LEU A 133 -15.60 8.92 0.90
N SER A 134 -15.15 9.62 -0.15
CA SER A 134 -15.11 11.08 -0.19
C SER A 134 -16.51 11.69 -0.14
N CYS A 135 -17.49 11.10 -0.84
CA CYS A 135 -18.90 11.52 -0.76
C CYS A 135 -19.52 11.37 0.64
N LEU A 136 -18.91 10.57 1.54
CA LEU A 136 -19.39 10.49 2.93
C LEU A 136 -19.07 11.76 3.72
N PHE A 137 -17.98 12.46 3.38
CA PHE A 137 -17.43 13.56 4.17
C PHE A 137 -17.50 14.92 3.47
N PHE A 138 -17.56 14.94 2.14
CA PHE A 138 -17.44 16.15 1.32
C PHE A 138 -18.50 16.23 0.23
N ASP A 139 -18.62 17.41 -0.35
CA ASP A 139 -19.45 17.65 -1.53
C ASP A 139 -18.97 16.86 -2.75
N GLU A 140 -19.88 16.62 -3.69
CA GLU A 140 -19.59 15.82 -4.88
C GLU A 140 -18.43 16.40 -5.71
N LYS A 141 -18.31 17.73 -5.81
CA LYS A 141 -17.21 18.40 -6.51
C LYS A 141 -15.84 18.02 -5.95
N ILE A 142 -15.71 17.99 -4.62
CA ILE A 142 -14.47 17.58 -3.93
C ILE A 142 -14.22 16.09 -4.17
N ALA A 143 -15.25 15.25 -4.05
CA ALA A 143 -15.13 13.81 -4.27
C ALA A 143 -14.68 13.47 -5.70
N GLN A 144 -15.25 14.13 -6.71
CA GLN A 144 -14.85 13.99 -8.12
C GLN A 144 -13.40 14.43 -8.33
N ARG A 145 -13.00 15.59 -7.78
CA ARG A 145 -11.63 16.10 -7.91
C ARG A 145 -10.61 15.22 -7.19
N THR A 146 -10.97 14.67 -6.03
CA THR A 146 -10.17 13.69 -5.29
C THR A 146 -9.92 12.45 -6.13
N ALA A 147 -10.97 11.90 -6.77
CA ALA A 147 -10.85 10.74 -7.63
C ALA A 147 -9.96 11.00 -8.85
N LEU A 148 -10.09 12.16 -9.50
CA LEU A 148 -9.23 12.56 -10.63
C LEU A 148 -7.76 12.68 -10.21
N LEU A 149 -7.48 13.35 -9.10
CA LEU A 149 -6.12 13.47 -8.58
C LEU A 149 -5.53 12.10 -8.23
N PHE A 150 -6.33 11.18 -7.70
CA PHE A 150 -5.88 9.82 -7.42
C PHE A 150 -5.56 9.03 -8.70
N ILE A 151 -6.28 9.23 -9.81
CA ILE A 151 -5.99 8.57 -11.10
C ILE A 151 -4.60 8.97 -11.61
N PHE A 152 -4.27 10.26 -11.54
CA PHE A 152 -3.00 10.85 -11.97
C PHE A 152 -2.02 11.07 -10.81
N ASN A 153 -2.06 10.20 -9.78
CA ASN A 153 -1.29 10.43 -8.57
C ASN A 153 0.23 10.39 -8.82
N PRO A 154 1.06 11.01 -7.96
CA PRO A 154 2.51 10.99 -8.10
C PRO A 154 3.15 9.60 -8.10
N ALA A 155 2.47 8.59 -7.57
CA ALA A 155 2.92 7.20 -7.55
C ALA A 155 2.40 6.37 -8.75
N SER A 156 1.86 6.98 -9.82
CA SER A 156 1.05 6.28 -10.83
C SER A 156 1.75 5.11 -11.52
N ILE A 157 3.06 5.17 -11.70
CA ILE A 157 3.84 4.06 -12.27
C ILE A 157 3.82 2.82 -11.36
N PHE A 158 3.88 2.98 -10.04
CA PHE A 158 3.71 1.89 -9.06
C PHE A 158 2.27 1.33 -9.05
N PHE A 159 1.30 2.09 -9.56
CA PHE A 159 -0.07 1.64 -9.77
C PHE A 159 -0.27 0.95 -11.13
N THR A 160 0.82 0.64 -11.85
CA THR A 160 0.81 -0.06 -13.14
C THR A 160 1.83 -1.21 -13.14
N ALA A 161 3.09 -0.91 -12.81
CA ALA A 161 4.20 -1.85 -12.72
C ALA A 161 3.96 -2.95 -11.67
N PRO A 162 4.65 -4.11 -11.71
CA PRO A 162 4.53 -5.22 -10.74
C PRO A 162 4.85 -4.84 -9.29
N TYR A 163 3.93 -4.13 -8.64
CA TYR A 163 4.04 -3.54 -7.31
C TYR A 163 2.75 -3.80 -6.52
N THR A 164 2.86 -3.85 -5.18
CA THR A 164 1.74 -4.20 -4.28
C THR A 164 0.80 -3.03 -3.97
N GLU A 165 1.21 -1.81 -4.34
CA GLU A 165 0.61 -0.54 -3.99
C GLU A 165 -0.87 -0.47 -4.41
N CYS A 166 -1.21 -0.99 -5.60
CA CYS A 166 -2.59 -1.02 -6.10
C CYS A 166 -3.54 -1.84 -5.20
N LEU A 167 -3.19 -3.10 -4.93
CA LEU A 167 -4.00 -3.97 -4.09
C LEU A 167 -4.04 -3.45 -2.65
N PHE A 168 -2.89 -3.02 -2.13
CA PHE A 168 -2.80 -2.43 -0.79
C PHE A 168 -3.70 -1.20 -0.64
N CYS A 169 -3.69 -0.30 -1.62
CA CYS A 169 -4.52 0.90 -1.64
C CYS A 169 -6.01 0.56 -1.67
N TYR A 170 -6.41 -0.40 -2.50
CA TYR A 170 -7.80 -0.87 -2.54
C TYR A 170 -8.24 -1.41 -1.17
N LEU A 171 -7.45 -2.30 -0.57
CA LEU A 171 -7.76 -2.91 0.72
C LEU A 171 -7.79 -1.86 1.84
N THR A 172 -6.88 -0.90 1.84
CA THR A 172 -6.83 0.19 2.82
C THR A 172 -8.04 1.09 2.71
N PHE A 173 -8.36 1.62 1.52
CA PHE A 173 -9.54 2.47 1.33
C PHE A 173 -10.83 1.73 1.61
N LYS A 174 -10.91 0.43 1.26
CA LYS A 174 -12.07 -0.41 1.56
C LYS A 174 -12.22 -0.64 3.06
N SER A 175 -11.13 -0.91 3.77
CA SER A 175 -11.11 -1.06 5.23
C SER A 175 -11.65 0.20 5.91
N ILE A 176 -11.09 1.36 5.56
CA ILE A 176 -11.50 2.66 6.08
C ILE A 176 -12.98 2.95 5.77
N TYR A 177 -13.42 2.70 4.54
CA TYR A 177 -14.82 2.86 4.13
C TYR A 177 -15.76 1.96 4.93
N ARG A 178 -15.41 0.68 5.12
CA ARG A 178 -16.25 -0.26 5.87
C ARG A 178 -16.27 0.08 7.37
N CYS A 179 -15.15 0.51 7.96
CA CYS A 179 -15.12 1.03 9.34
C CYS A 179 -16.03 2.25 9.50
N THR A 180 -15.99 3.19 8.56
CA THR A 180 -16.84 4.39 8.57
C THR A 180 -18.33 4.02 8.46
N LEU A 181 -18.69 3.09 7.58
CA LEU A 181 -20.06 2.59 7.45
C LEU A 181 -20.53 1.83 8.70
N LEU A 182 -19.64 1.05 9.32
CA LEU A 182 -19.92 0.35 10.57
C LEU A 182 -20.25 1.36 11.66
N SER A 183 -19.42 2.39 11.85
CA SER A 183 -19.70 3.48 12.79
C SER A 183 -21.06 4.14 12.48
N ARG A 184 -21.36 4.47 11.20
CA ARG A 184 -22.68 5.05 10.84
C ARG A 184 -23.85 4.14 11.17
N LYS A 185 -23.70 2.83 10.95
CA LYS A 185 -24.74 1.84 11.23
C LYS A 185 -25.09 1.84 12.73
N PHE A 186 -24.10 1.96 13.60
CA PHE A 186 -24.29 1.97 15.06
C PHE A 186 -24.74 3.32 15.65
N LEU A 187 -24.97 4.35 14.83
CA LEU A 187 -25.72 5.56 15.24
C LEU A 187 -27.19 5.25 15.51
N LYS A 188 -27.76 4.25 14.82
CA LYS A 188 -29.17 3.87 14.98
C LYS A 188 -29.32 2.99 16.21
N PRO A 189 -30.31 3.26 17.09
CA PRO A 189 -30.56 2.42 18.26
C PRO A 189 -30.95 1.00 17.84
N ASN A 190 -30.72 0.01 18.72
CA ASN A 190 -31.05 -1.41 18.55
C ASN A 190 -30.45 -2.09 17.30
N THR A 191 -29.29 -1.61 16.84
CA THR A 191 -28.61 -2.19 15.69
C THR A 191 -27.77 -3.40 16.07
N VAL A 192 -27.89 -4.49 15.29
CA VAL A 192 -27.15 -5.75 15.49
C VAL A 192 -26.03 -5.91 14.45
N VAL A 193 -24.90 -6.48 14.87
CA VAL A 193 -23.80 -6.88 13.98
C VAL A 193 -24.29 -7.97 13.01
N LYS A 194 -24.02 -7.79 11.71
CA LYS A 194 -24.33 -8.77 10.68
C LYS A 194 -23.03 -9.42 10.19
N TRP A 195 -23.12 -10.62 9.62
CA TRP A 195 -21.98 -11.28 8.96
C TRP A 195 -21.31 -10.40 7.88
N SER A 196 -22.10 -9.56 7.19
CA SER A 196 -21.55 -8.61 6.22
C SER A 196 -20.63 -7.55 6.86
N ASP A 197 -20.77 -7.25 8.15
CA ASP A 197 -19.88 -6.33 8.88
C ASP A 197 -18.51 -6.96 9.14
N ALA A 198 -18.43 -8.29 9.26
CA ALA A 198 -17.17 -9.01 9.43
C ALA A 198 -16.22 -8.85 8.23
N SER A 199 -16.73 -8.42 7.07
CA SER A 199 -15.89 -8.04 5.93
C SER A 199 -14.82 -6.99 6.26
N VAL A 200 -15.02 -6.14 7.27
CA VAL A 200 -13.98 -5.21 7.76
C VAL A 200 -12.72 -5.96 8.16
N LEU A 201 -12.86 -7.06 8.91
CA LEU A 201 -11.73 -7.86 9.39
C LEU A 201 -10.97 -8.46 8.21
N LEU A 202 -11.69 -8.95 7.20
CA LEU A 202 -11.10 -9.52 5.99
C LEU A 202 -10.23 -8.50 5.24
N TYR A 203 -10.74 -7.29 4.99
CA TYR A 203 -9.98 -6.28 4.25
C TYR A 203 -8.73 -5.81 5.02
N ILE A 204 -8.84 -5.62 6.34
CA ILE A 204 -7.70 -5.24 7.17
C ILE A 204 -6.68 -6.37 7.21
N SER A 205 -7.13 -7.61 7.45
CA SER A 205 -6.28 -8.81 7.49
C SER A 205 -5.52 -9.01 6.18
N LEU A 206 -6.19 -8.94 5.03
CA LEU A 206 -5.52 -9.01 3.75
C LEU A 206 -4.53 -7.84 3.55
N SER A 207 -4.83 -6.64 4.04
CA SER A 207 -3.90 -5.51 3.92
C SER A 207 -2.58 -5.74 4.68
N THR A 208 -2.63 -6.38 5.87
CA THR A 208 -1.42 -6.73 6.64
C THR A 208 -0.59 -7.82 5.96
N GLY A 209 -1.25 -8.70 5.19
CA GLY A 209 -0.58 -9.73 4.39
C GLY A 209 -0.05 -9.23 3.05
N VAL A 210 -0.48 -8.06 2.57
CA VAL A 210 0.05 -7.43 1.34
C VAL A 210 1.23 -6.52 1.67
N ARG A 211 1.22 -5.82 2.81
CA ARG A 211 2.33 -4.98 3.29
C ARG A 211 2.29 -4.80 4.81
N SER A 212 3.47 -4.60 5.42
CA SER A 212 3.62 -4.35 6.86
C SER A 212 2.85 -3.11 7.36
N ASN A 213 2.78 -2.04 6.55
CA ASN A 213 2.03 -0.83 6.90
C ASN A 213 0.51 -1.04 7.00
N GLY A 214 -0.01 -2.17 6.51
CA GLY A 214 -1.40 -2.58 6.76
C GLY A 214 -1.73 -2.76 8.23
N LEU A 215 -0.73 -2.97 9.10
CA LEU A 215 -0.94 -3.04 10.55
C LEU A 215 -1.53 -1.73 11.11
N LEU A 216 -1.21 -0.58 10.51
CA LEU A 216 -1.79 0.71 10.91
C LEU A 216 -3.31 0.78 10.64
N ASN A 217 -3.83 -0.01 9.68
CA ASN A 217 -5.26 -0.06 9.40
C ASN A 217 -6.08 -0.65 10.56
N ILE A 218 -5.45 -1.46 11.44
CA ILE A 218 -6.07 -1.96 12.68
C ILE A 218 -6.49 -0.78 13.58
N GLY A 219 -5.76 0.34 13.54
CA GLY A 219 -6.11 1.56 14.26
C GLY A 219 -7.50 2.08 13.93
N PHE A 220 -7.95 2.00 12.68
CA PHE A 220 -9.31 2.39 12.29
C PHE A 220 -10.37 1.47 12.90
N LEU A 221 -10.10 0.17 12.99
CA LEU A 221 -11.00 -0.79 13.61
C LEU A 221 -11.09 -0.58 15.13
N ILE A 222 -9.94 -0.37 15.78
CA ILE A 222 -9.87 -0.02 17.21
C ILE A 222 -10.69 1.24 17.45
N TYR A 223 -10.44 2.29 16.67
CA TYR A 223 -11.16 3.56 16.79
C TYR A 223 -12.66 3.39 16.61
N SER A 224 -13.12 2.75 15.53
CA SER A 224 -14.55 2.51 15.29
C SER A 224 -15.19 1.70 16.43
N THR A 225 -14.51 0.67 16.93
CA THR A 225 -14.99 -0.17 18.03
C THR A 225 -15.09 0.59 19.34
N LEU A 226 -14.09 1.41 19.67
CA LEU A 226 -14.11 2.29 20.85
C LEU A 226 -15.24 3.31 20.77
N CYS A 227 -15.49 3.88 19.59
CA CYS A 227 -16.58 4.84 19.43
C CYS A 227 -17.95 4.18 19.69
N ILE A 228 -18.13 2.93 19.23
CA ILE A 228 -19.36 2.16 19.50
C ILE A 228 -19.46 1.82 20.99
N PHE A 229 -18.35 1.40 21.60
CA PHE A 229 -18.26 1.09 23.03
C PHE A 229 -18.70 2.25 23.91
N PHE A 230 -18.17 3.46 23.69
CA PHE A 230 -18.51 4.64 24.49
C PHE A 230 -19.93 5.15 24.21
N THR A 231 -20.42 5.03 22.98
CA THR A 231 -21.77 5.49 22.62
C THR A 231 -22.87 4.68 23.29
N HIS A 232 -22.66 3.36 23.41
CA HIS A 232 -23.64 2.42 23.99
C HIS A 232 -23.24 1.98 25.41
N PHE A 233 -22.48 2.81 26.13
CA PHE A 233 -21.99 2.46 27.46
C PHE A 233 -23.16 2.47 28.48
N PRO A 234 -23.44 1.34 29.18
CA PRO A 234 -24.60 1.22 30.03
C PRO A 234 -24.47 2.00 31.35
N LYS A 235 -25.63 2.41 31.90
CA LYS A 235 -25.69 3.12 33.19
C LYS A 235 -25.51 2.16 34.38
N ASP A 236 -26.03 0.95 34.30
CA ASP A 236 -26.05 -0.02 35.41
C ASP A 236 -24.72 -0.76 35.58
N MET A 237 -24.28 -0.96 36.83
CA MET A 237 -22.95 -1.51 37.15
C MET A 237 -22.70 -2.92 36.59
N THR A 238 -23.68 -3.83 36.73
CA THR A 238 -23.55 -5.21 36.24
C THR A 238 -23.43 -5.26 34.72
N ASP A 239 -24.19 -4.42 34.02
CA ASP A 239 -24.13 -4.35 32.56
C ASP A 239 -22.86 -3.64 32.07
N ARG A 240 -22.28 -2.73 32.85
CA ARG A 240 -20.95 -2.15 32.54
C ARG A 240 -19.87 -3.22 32.48
N ILE A 241 -19.81 -4.12 33.46
CA ILE A 241 -18.81 -5.20 33.48
C ILE A 241 -18.98 -6.10 32.26
N LYS A 242 -20.22 -6.53 31.97
CA LYS A 242 -20.52 -7.36 30.79
C LYS A 242 -20.15 -6.65 29.49
N HIS A 243 -20.45 -5.35 29.37
CA HIS A 243 -20.13 -4.55 28.19
C HIS A 243 -18.61 -4.40 28.00
N ILE A 244 -17.87 -4.10 29.07
CA ILE A 244 -16.40 -4.01 29.05
C ILE A 244 -15.79 -5.34 28.59
N LEU A 245 -16.17 -6.45 29.22
CA LEU A 245 -15.67 -7.77 28.85
C LEU A 245 -16.00 -8.12 27.39
N LYS A 246 -17.24 -7.85 26.95
CA LYS A 246 -17.67 -8.08 25.56
C LYS A 246 -16.77 -7.34 24.57
N TYR A 247 -16.52 -6.04 24.78
CA TYR A 247 -15.72 -5.25 23.83
C TYR A 247 -14.23 -5.57 23.92
N ILE A 248 -13.70 -5.96 25.07
CA ILE A 248 -12.32 -6.47 25.20
C ILE A 248 -12.15 -7.75 24.39
N ILE A 249 -13.09 -8.69 24.49
CA ILE A 249 -13.05 -9.95 23.75
C ILE A 249 -13.17 -9.68 22.25
N ILE A 250 -14.15 -8.87 21.83
CA ILE A 250 -14.35 -8.51 20.41
C ILE A 250 -13.09 -7.86 19.85
N LEU A 251 -12.51 -6.89 20.56
CA LEU A 251 -11.34 -6.17 20.10
C LEU A 251 -10.11 -7.06 20.01
N SER A 252 -9.88 -7.89 21.03
CA SER A 252 -8.75 -8.83 21.07
C SER A 252 -8.80 -9.83 19.93
N ILE A 253 -9.95 -10.51 19.74
CA ILE A 253 -10.16 -11.46 18.65
C ILE A 253 -9.99 -10.76 17.30
N SER A 254 -10.60 -9.59 17.14
CA SER A 254 -10.53 -8.84 15.88
C SER A 254 -9.09 -8.43 15.54
N CYS A 255 -8.31 -7.96 16.51
CA CYS A 255 -6.90 -7.59 16.30
C CYS A 255 -6.06 -8.82 15.94
N ILE A 256 -6.27 -9.96 16.60
CA ILE A 256 -5.58 -11.22 16.29
C ILE A 256 -5.88 -11.67 14.85
N VAL A 257 -7.16 -11.67 14.46
CA VAL A 257 -7.58 -12.03 13.09
C VAL A 257 -6.97 -11.08 12.05
N CYS A 258 -6.89 -9.78 12.34
CA CYS A 258 -6.26 -8.81 11.45
C CYS A 258 -4.74 -8.97 11.35
N MET A 259 -4.06 -9.39 12.42
CA MET A 259 -2.61 -9.64 12.41
C MET A 259 -2.22 -11.02 11.87
N LEU A 260 -3.18 -11.95 11.75
CA LEU A 260 -2.91 -13.34 11.40
C LEU A 260 -2.04 -13.50 10.13
N PRO A 261 -2.29 -12.82 8.99
CA PRO A 261 -1.44 -12.96 7.81
C PRO A 261 0.00 -12.50 8.02
N PHE A 262 0.20 -11.40 8.77
CA PHE A 262 1.54 -10.94 9.14
C PHE A 262 2.26 -11.99 10.02
N ILE A 263 1.58 -12.51 11.05
CA ILE A 263 2.13 -13.52 11.96
C ILE A 263 2.47 -14.80 11.20
N CYS A 264 1.56 -15.29 10.35
CA CYS A 264 1.79 -16.47 9.51
C CYS A 264 3.02 -16.29 8.62
N PHE A 265 3.22 -15.10 8.05
CA PHE A 265 4.38 -14.80 7.23
C PHE A 265 5.68 -14.79 8.05
N GLN A 266 5.69 -14.24 9.26
CA GLN A 266 6.87 -14.30 10.15
C GLN A 266 7.21 -15.74 10.56
N VAL A 267 6.20 -16.56 10.87
CA VAL A 267 6.39 -17.98 11.19
C VAL A 267 6.91 -18.76 9.98
N PHE A 268 6.36 -18.49 8.79
CA PHE A 268 6.87 -19.06 7.53
C PHE A 268 8.34 -18.69 7.31
N SER A 269 8.70 -17.42 7.49
CA SER A 269 10.06 -16.91 7.34
C SER A 269 11.03 -17.62 8.30
N TYR A 270 10.63 -17.75 9.57
CA TYR A 270 11.40 -18.46 10.59
C TYR A 270 11.65 -19.91 10.19
N LYS A 271 10.61 -20.64 9.78
CA LYS A 271 10.77 -22.03 9.32
C LYS A 271 11.73 -22.11 8.13
N GLN A 272 11.68 -21.14 7.22
CA GLN A 272 12.44 -21.19 5.98
C GLN A 272 13.94 -20.87 6.17
N PHE A 273 14.30 -19.97 7.10
CA PHE A 273 15.67 -19.46 7.25
C PHE A 273 16.32 -19.71 8.61
N CYS A 274 15.55 -20.09 9.64
CA CYS A 274 16.04 -20.43 10.98
C CYS A 274 16.04 -21.94 11.26
N THR A 275 15.86 -22.78 10.24
CA THR A 275 15.98 -24.25 10.36
C THR A 275 16.83 -24.78 9.21
N ASP A 276 17.48 -25.92 9.43
CA ASP A 276 18.27 -26.60 8.41
C ASP A 276 17.44 -27.67 7.69
N PHE A 277 17.44 -27.63 6.38
CA PHE A 277 16.81 -28.65 5.52
C PHE A 277 17.37 -28.58 4.10
N SER A 278 17.22 -29.66 3.34
CA SER A 278 17.62 -29.68 1.93
C SER A 278 16.53 -29.03 1.07
N ALA A 279 16.79 -27.80 0.60
CA ALA A 279 15.90 -27.10 -0.31
C ALA A 279 16.11 -27.58 -1.76
N HIS A 280 15.06 -28.12 -2.39
CA HIS A 280 15.08 -28.44 -3.82
C HIS A 280 14.91 -27.16 -4.65
N LEU A 281 16.03 -26.52 -4.97
CA LEU A 281 16.08 -25.31 -5.80
C LEU A 281 16.67 -25.59 -7.18
N PRO A 282 16.22 -24.86 -8.23
CA PRO A 282 16.85 -24.93 -9.55
C PRO A 282 18.35 -24.59 -9.47
N LYS A 283 19.16 -25.24 -10.32
CA LYS A 283 20.62 -25.04 -10.33
C LYS A 283 21.00 -23.59 -10.63
N GLU A 284 20.23 -22.91 -11.47
CA GLU A 284 20.48 -21.50 -11.80
C GLU A 284 20.32 -20.59 -10.58
N ILE A 285 19.31 -20.86 -9.74
CA ILE A 285 19.06 -20.10 -8.50
C ILE A 285 20.20 -20.28 -7.51
N MET A 286 20.71 -21.50 -7.36
CA MET A 286 21.85 -21.78 -6.49
C MET A 286 23.13 -21.09 -6.99
N ALA A 287 23.38 -21.13 -8.30
CA ALA A 287 24.52 -20.43 -8.90
C ALA A 287 24.43 -18.91 -8.72
N TYR A 288 23.24 -18.34 -8.92
CA TYR A 288 22.99 -16.91 -8.71
C TYR A 288 23.17 -16.49 -7.25
N ALA A 289 22.70 -17.32 -6.31
CA ALA A 289 22.91 -17.09 -4.88
C ALA A 289 24.40 -17.06 -4.52
N SER A 290 25.18 -18.02 -5.03
CA SER A 290 26.62 -18.06 -4.80
C SER A 290 27.36 -16.86 -5.40
N LYS A 291 26.93 -16.38 -6.57
CA LYS A 291 27.55 -15.22 -7.25
C LYS A 291 27.29 -13.91 -6.51
N ASN A 292 26.11 -13.76 -5.92
CA ASN A 292 25.67 -12.51 -5.28
C ASN A 292 25.66 -12.60 -3.74
N GLU A 293 26.29 -13.63 -3.17
CA GLU A 293 26.40 -13.86 -1.72
C GLU A 293 25.04 -13.86 -0.99
N LEU A 294 24.00 -14.42 -1.64
CA LEU A 294 22.65 -14.46 -1.08
C LEU A 294 22.44 -15.68 -0.19
N VAL A 295 21.72 -15.46 0.92
CA VAL A 295 21.34 -16.51 1.87
C VAL A 295 20.17 -17.33 1.34
N LEU A 296 20.38 -18.64 1.19
CA LEU A 296 19.38 -19.61 0.76
C LEU A 296 18.60 -20.20 1.94
N PRO A 297 17.36 -20.70 1.70
CA PRO A 297 16.58 -21.40 2.71
C PRO A 297 17.25 -22.71 3.15
N GLY A 298 17.02 -23.11 4.40
CA GLY A 298 17.54 -24.37 4.93
C GLY A 298 19.05 -24.36 5.26
N GLN A 299 19.71 -23.20 5.22
CA GLN A 299 21.15 -23.04 5.48
C GLN A 299 21.46 -22.31 6.80
N PHE A 300 20.61 -22.51 7.82
CA PHE A 300 20.74 -21.85 9.11
C PHE A 300 22.09 -22.12 9.79
N SER A 301 22.56 -23.37 9.81
CA SER A 301 23.85 -23.74 10.42
C SER A 301 25.06 -23.05 9.78
N LYS A 302 24.94 -22.65 8.51
CA LYS A 302 25.99 -21.96 7.75
C LYS A 302 26.02 -20.45 8.04
N HIS A 303 24.87 -19.80 8.05
CA HIS A 303 24.79 -18.33 8.13
C HIS A 303 24.43 -17.78 9.51
N ARG A 304 23.80 -18.58 10.39
CA ARG A 304 23.42 -18.24 11.77
C ARG A 304 22.81 -16.84 11.91
N GLN A 305 21.74 -16.60 11.17
CA GLN A 305 21.10 -15.30 11.07
C GLN A 305 20.65 -14.80 12.45
N LEU A 306 21.06 -13.58 12.81
CA LEU A 306 20.95 -13.05 14.17
C LEU A 306 19.49 -12.96 14.66
N TRP A 307 18.57 -12.65 13.76
CA TRP A 307 17.15 -12.49 14.10
C TRP A 307 16.47 -13.80 14.53
N CYS A 308 17.06 -14.96 14.23
CA CYS A 308 16.57 -16.26 14.70
C CYS A 308 16.74 -16.43 16.23
N PHE A 309 17.71 -15.73 16.84
CA PHE A 309 17.98 -15.79 18.28
C PHE A 309 17.23 -14.73 19.10
N SER A 310 16.54 -13.82 18.43
CA SER A 310 15.75 -12.78 19.10
C SER A 310 14.56 -13.38 19.85
N ARG A 311 14.20 -12.79 21.01
CA ARG A 311 13.01 -13.21 21.80
C ARG A 311 11.73 -13.25 20.96
N ILE A 312 11.61 -12.33 20.02
CA ILE A 312 10.59 -12.34 18.97
C ILE A 312 11.34 -12.30 17.64
N PRO A 313 11.42 -13.42 16.90
CA PRO A 313 12.20 -13.50 15.67
C PRO A 313 11.43 -12.84 14.50
N LEU A 314 11.62 -11.53 14.35
CA LEU A 314 11.00 -10.73 13.29
C LEU A 314 11.94 -10.58 12.10
N ALA A 315 11.73 -11.42 11.08
CA ALA A 315 12.48 -11.38 9.83
C ALA A 315 12.37 -10.03 9.13
N TYR A 316 11.16 -9.45 9.08
CA TYR A 316 10.93 -8.20 8.35
C TYR A 316 11.80 -7.04 8.87
N SER A 317 11.81 -6.83 10.19
CA SER A 317 12.61 -5.76 10.80
C SER A 317 14.10 -5.97 10.56
N TYR A 318 14.59 -7.20 10.70
CA TYR A 318 15.98 -7.53 10.42
C TYR A 318 16.36 -7.29 8.96
N VAL A 319 15.53 -7.74 8.02
CA VAL A 319 15.84 -7.61 6.59
C VAL A 319 15.85 -6.15 6.15
N GLN A 320 14.92 -5.33 6.65
CA GLN A 320 14.90 -3.88 6.39
C GLN A 320 16.16 -3.19 6.94
N ASP A 321 16.61 -3.57 8.13
CA ASP A 321 17.82 -3.04 8.78
C ASP A 321 19.09 -3.51 8.04
N HIS A 322 19.23 -4.82 7.80
CA HIS A 322 20.44 -5.44 7.28
C HIS A 322 20.67 -5.17 5.78
N TYR A 323 19.65 -5.33 4.94
CA TYR A 323 19.82 -5.23 3.48
C TYR A 323 19.52 -3.83 2.92
N TRP A 324 18.70 -3.04 3.61
CA TRP A 324 18.31 -1.69 3.16
C TRP A 324 18.77 -0.57 4.08
N ASN A 325 19.46 -0.87 5.20
CA ASN A 325 19.91 0.13 6.19
C ASN A 325 18.78 1.05 6.70
N VAL A 326 17.56 0.51 6.82
CA VAL A 326 16.41 1.24 7.32
C VAL A 326 16.55 1.45 8.83
N GLY A 327 16.44 2.69 9.28
CA GLY A 327 16.52 3.04 10.69
C GLY A 327 16.30 4.52 10.95
N PHE A 328 16.15 4.88 12.23
CA PHE A 328 15.92 6.26 12.63
C PHE A 328 17.09 7.16 12.20
N LEU A 329 16.79 8.16 11.37
CA LEU A 329 17.71 9.16 10.80
C LEU A 329 18.90 8.61 10.01
N ARG A 330 18.98 7.31 9.71
CA ARG A 330 20.13 6.72 9.00
C ARG A 330 20.28 7.18 7.55
N TYR A 331 19.22 7.69 6.94
CA TYR A 331 19.20 8.16 5.56
C TYR A 331 19.60 9.64 5.39
N TYR A 332 19.83 10.37 6.49
CA TYR A 332 20.05 11.82 6.47
C TYR A 332 21.49 12.16 6.11
N GLU A 333 21.79 12.10 4.82
CA GLU A 333 23.09 12.48 4.25
C GLU A 333 22.93 13.63 3.23
N ILE A 334 23.97 14.45 3.07
CA ILE A 334 23.95 15.60 2.13
C ILE A 334 23.67 15.13 0.69
N LYS A 335 24.19 13.96 0.29
CA LYS A 335 23.95 13.39 -1.04
C LYS A 335 22.48 13.07 -1.32
N GLN A 336 21.65 12.94 -0.29
CA GLN A 336 20.23 12.58 -0.41
C GLN A 336 19.30 13.79 -0.52
N ILE A 337 19.82 15.03 -0.45
CA ILE A 337 19.01 16.27 -0.56
C ILE A 337 18.05 16.25 -1.77
N PRO A 338 18.44 15.80 -2.98
CA PRO A 338 17.51 15.71 -4.11
C PRO A 338 16.27 14.86 -3.81
N ASN A 339 16.45 13.72 -3.14
CA ASN A 339 15.34 12.82 -2.77
C ASN A 339 14.40 13.47 -1.74
N PHE A 340 14.95 14.25 -0.79
CA PHE A 340 14.13 15.03 0.13
C PHE A 340 13.31 16.11 -0.60
N LEU A 341 13.90 16.79 -1.59
CA LEU A 341 13.20 17.81 -2.39
C LEU A 341 12.04 17.20 -3.20
N LEU A 342 12.23 16.00 -3.73
CA LEU A 342 11.21 15.24 -4.46
C LEU A 342 10.03 14.83 -3.55
N ALA A 343 10.31 14.30 -2.36
CA ALA A 343 9.29 13.92 -1.40
C ALA A 343 8.62 15.11 -0.67
N PHE A 344 9.28 16.26 -0.63
CA PHE A 344 8.86 17.41 0.19
C PHE A 344 7.43 17.89 -0.09
N PRO A 345 6.95 18.10 -1.33
CA PRO A 345 5.59 18.59 -1.55
C PRO A 345 4.52 17.66 -0.98
N CYS A 346 4.69 16.34 -1.13
CA CYS A 346 3.75 15.34 -0.61
C CYS A 346 3.73 15.34 0.94
N LEU A 347 4.91 15.30 1.56
CA LEU A 347 5.05 15.34 3.01
C LEU A 347 4.59 16.66 3.62
N TYR A 348 4.95 17.79 3.01
CA TYR A 348 4.57 19.14 3.46
C TYR A 348 3.05 19.31 3.47
N VAL A 349 2.37 18.99 2.35
CA VAL A 349 0.90 19.06 2.29
C VAL A 349 0.28 18.16 3.36
N THR A 350 0.82 16.97 3.59
CA THR A 350 0.25 16.04 4.56
C THR A 350 0.46 16.53 6.00
N ILE A 351 1.71 16.79 6.41
CA ILE A 351 2.10 17.16 7.77
C ILE A 351 1.49 18.52 8.16
N ARG A 352 1.60 19.54 7.29
CA ARG A 352 1.07 20.88 7.58
C ARG A 352 -0.42 20.85 7.86
N ASN A 353 -1.20 20.18 7.02
CA ASN A 353 -2.66 20.12 7.19
C ASN A 353 -3.04 19.25 8.40
N CYS A 354 -2.33 18.15 8.65
CA CYS A 354 -2.54 17.34 9.86
C CYS A 354 -2.30 18.15 11.14
N VAL A 355 -1.16 18.84 11.25
CA VAL A 355 -0.82 19.67 12.42
C VAL A 355 -1.84 20.80 12.60
N PHE A 356 -2.23 21.46 11.51
CA PHE A 356 -3.23 22.53 11.56
C PHE A 356 -4.60 22.02 12.02
N HIS A 357 -5.04 20.85 11.51
CA HIS A 357 -6.29 20.21 11.94
C HIS A 357 -6.28 19.85 13.43
N LEU A 358 -5.17 19.27 13.93
CA LEU A 358 -5.03 18.93 15.35
C LEU A 358 -5.04 20.18 16.24
N LYS A 359 -4.37 21.26 15.83
CA LYS A 359 -4.40 22.54 16.58
C LYS A 359 -5.80 23.13 16.67
N GLN A 360 -6.58 23.09 15.60
CA GLN A 360 -7.95 23.60 15.61
C GLN A 360 -8.91 22.76 16.46
N ASN A 361 -8.69 21.45 16.53
CA ASN A 361 -9.58 20.51 17.23
C ASN A 361 -9.09 20.10 18.62
N ILE A 362 -8.02 20.71 19.14
CA ILE A 362 -7.42 20.32 20.42
C ILE A 362 -8.38 20.47 21.61
N SER A 363 -9.24 21.50 21.60
CA SER A 363 -10.24 21.73 22.64
C SER A 363 -11.37 20.69 22.64
N ASN A 364 -11.59 20.01 21.51
CA ASN A 364 -12.64 19.03 21.29
C ASN A 364 -12.22 17.59 21.63
N TYR A 365 -11.06 17.37 22.29
CA TYR A 365 -10.52 16.04 22.58
C TYR A 365 -11.50 15.10 23.32
N LYS A 366 -12.39 15.64 24.16
CA LYS A 366 -13.43 14.85 24.86
C LYS A 366 -14.40 14.15 23.89
N ASN A 367 -14.53 14.67 22.67
CA ASN A 367 -15.37 14.10 21.63
C ASN A 367 -14.64 13.06 20.77
N LEU A 368 -13.37 12.72 21.04
CA LEU A 368 -12.54 11.82 20.21
C LEU A 368 -13.26 10.52 19.84
N PHE A 369 -13.88 9.89 20.82
CA PHE A 369 -14.61 8.64 20.64
C PHE A 369 -16.13 8.81 20.51
N ASN A 370 -16.59 10.04 20.27
CA ASN A 370 -18.00 10.31 20.10
C ASN A 370 -18.40 10.06 18.64
N LEU A 371 -19.20 9.01 18.46
CA LEU A 371 -19.58 8.46 17.18
C LEU A 371 -20.46 9.42 16.35
N LYS A 372 -21.10 10.42 16.99
CA LYS A 372 -21.83 11.50 16.29
C LYS A 372 -20.93 12.33 15.39
N PHE A 373 -19.66 12.54 15.76
CA PHE A 373 -18.74 13.37 14.98
C PHE A 373 -18.15 12.64 13.77
N ILE A 374 -18.24 11.31 13.71
CA ILE A 374 -17.69 10.46 12.61
C ILE A 374 -18.48 10.64 11.30
N SER A 375 -19.55 11.44 11.29
CA SER A 375 -20.49 11.43 10.16
C SER A 375 -21.29 12.71 9.89
N VAL A 376 -21.06 13.82 10.58
CA VAL A 376 -21.81 15.06 10.26
C VAL A 376 -21.09 15.79 9.14
N ARG A 377 -21.64 15.73 7.92
CA ARG A 377 -21.26 16.66 6.85
C ARG A 377 -21.62 18.05 7.33
N THR A 378 -20.62 18.89 7.59
CA THR A 378 -20.85 20.27 7.97
C THR A 378 -21.38 21.05 6.74
N PRO A 379 -22.42 21.89 6.89
CA PRO A 379 -23.04 22.58 5.76
C PRO A 379 -22.10 23.54 5.02
N ASN A 380 -21.03 24.02 5.68
CA ASN A 380 -20.09 25.00 5.12
C ASN A 380 -18.80 24.35 4.60
N ALA A 381 -18.46 24.58 3.33
CA ALA A 381 -17.29 23.99 2.66
C ALA A 381 -15.93 24.30 3.32
N LYS A 382 -15.80 25.41 4.07
CA LYS A 382 -14.59 25.72 4.86
C LYS A 382 -14.45 24.83 6.10
N ASP A 383 -15.56 24.46 6.72
CA ASP A 383 -15.57 23.68 7.97
C ASP A 383 -15.47 22.16 7.71
N GLN A 384 -15.74 21.70 6.48
CA GLN A 384 -15.70 20.27 6.13
C GLN A 384 -14.32 19.62 6.29
N PHE A 385 -13.23 20.34 6.00
CA PHE A 385 -11.86 19.80 6.13
C PHE A 385 -11.29 19.88 7.54
N PHE A 386 -11.96 20.64 8.41
CA PHE A 386 -11.61 20.79 9.82
C PHE A 386 -12.63 20.09 10.74
N GLN A 387 -13.57 19.34 10.16
CA GLN A 387 -14.53 18.57 10.93
C GLN A 387 -13.84 17.53 11.80
N PHE A 388 -14.24 17.47 13.06
CA PHE A 388 -13.64 16.59 14.06
C PHE A 388 -13.67 15.10 13.67
N GLY A 389 -14.64 14.67 12.86
CA GLY A 389 -14.73 13.30 12.33
C GLY A 389 -13.56 12.84 11.47
N LEU A 390 -12.74 13.77 10.94
CA LEU A 390 -11.54 13.44 10.17
C LEU A 390 -10.31 13.16 11.06
N THR A 391 -10.40 13.37 12.38
CA THR A 391 -9.26 13.25 13.30
C THR A 391 -8.56 11.90 13.24
N VAL A 392 -9.30 10.79 13.10
CA VAL A 392 -8.72 9.44 12.97
C VAL A 392 -7.87 9.29 11.70
N PHE A 393 -8.34 9.86 10.59
CA PHE A 393 -7.59 9.88 9.35
C PHE A 393 -6.33 10.73 9.50
N VAL A 394 -6.46 11.89 10.16
CA VAL A 394 -5.37 12.85 10.40
C VAL A 394 -4.27 12.22 11.25
N ALA A 395 -4.65 11.53 12.31
CA ALA A 395 -3.72 10.78 13.16
C ALA A 395 -3.00 9.69 12.36
N HIS A 396 -3.72 8.89 11.59
CA HIS A 396 -3.14 7.85 10.73
C HIS A 396 -2.13 8.44 9.73
N ALA A 397 -2.52 9.49 9.00
CA ALA A 397 -1.67 10.15 8.01
C ALA A 397 -0.43 10.82 8.64
N LEU A 398 -0.58 11.40 9.84
CA LEU A 398 0.54 12.03 10.55
C LEU A 398 1.54 10.98 11.05
N ILE A 399 1.06 9.90 11.67
CA ILE A 399 1.91 8.78 12.09
C ILE A 399 2.71 8.25 10.90
N LEU A 400 2.03 8.05 9.77
CA LEU A 400 2.67 7.59 8.55
C LEU A 400 3.70 8.58 8.01
N ALA A 401 3.38 9.87 7.94
CA ALA A 401 4.29 10.90 7.44
C ALA A 401 5.52 11.09 8.34
N VAL A 402 5.35 11.03 9.66
CA VAL A 402 6.45 11.07 10.64
C VAL A 402 7.33 9.83 10.46
N PHE A 403 6.75 8.64 10.37
CA PHE A 403 7.50 7.41 10.11
C PHE A 403 8.26 7.47 8.78
N CYS A 404 7.62 7.97 7.71
CA CYS A 404 8.25 8.18 6.40
C CYS A 404 9.45 9.14 6.48
N THR A 405 9.31 10.20 7.27
CA THR A 405 10.33 11.24 7.40
C THR A 405 11.54 10.74 8.18
N PHE A 406 11.33 10.01 9.28
CA PHE A 406 12.41 9.72 10.23
C PHE A 406 12.95 8.30 10.19
N CYS A 407 12.16 7.31 9.76
CA CYS A 407 12.49 5.90 10.00
C CYS A 407 12.81 5.10 8.74
N ILE A 408 12.50 5.61 7.55
CA ILE A 408 12.73 4.93 6.26
C ILE A 408 13.40 5.86 5.26
N HIS A 409 13.83 5.30 4.13
CA HIS A 409 14.35 6.09 3.02
C HIS A 409 13.26 7.01 2.48
N ILE A 410 13.58 8.31 2.36
CA ILE A 410 12.60 9.34 2.01
C ILE A 410 11.92 9.08 0.66
N GLN A 411 12.61 8.36 -0.23
CA GLN A 411 12.16 7.93 -1.56
C GLN A 411 10.88 7.08 -1.52
N VAL A 412 10.65 6.36 -0.42
CA VAL A 412 9.47 5.52 -0.23
C VAL A 412 8.26 6.35 0.21
N SER A 413 8.47 7.59 0.70
CA SER A 413 7.41 8.41 1.29
C SER A 413 6.26 8.67 0.32
N THR A 414 6.56 9.12 -0.89
CA THR A 414 5.54 9.49 -1.88
C THR A 414 4.64 8.31 -2.21
N ARG A 415 5.22 7.13 -2.49
CA ARG A 415 4.42 5.93 -2.79
C ARG A 415 3.62 5.43 -1.58
N MET A 416 4.18 5.55 -0.38
CA MET A 416 3.55 5.08 0.85
C MET A 416 2.35 5.97 1.22
N ILE A 417 2.51 7.30 1.18
CA ILE A 417 1.43 8.25 1.44
C ILE A 417 0.32 8.11 0.38
N CYS A 418 0.69 8.02 -0.90
CA CYS A 418 -0.27 7.92 -2.01
C CYS A 418 -1.11 6.63 -1.98
N SER A 419 -0.62 5.55 -1.38
CA SER A 419 -1.32 4.25 -1.31
C SER A 419 -1.99 3.98 0.04
N ALA A 420 -1.60 4.65 1.13
CA ALA A 420 -2.07 4.35 2.47
C ALA A 420 -3.09 5.35 3.05
N THR A 421 -3.22 6.56 2.49
CA THR A 421 -4.13 7.57 3.07
C THR A 421 -4.92 8.36 2.01
N PRO A 422 -6.24 8.58 2.20
CA PRO A 422 -7.03 9.43 1.32
C PRO A 422 -6.77 10.93 1.56
N LEU A 423 -6.20 11.32 2.71
CA LEU A 423 -6.07 12.72 3.13
C LEU A 423 -5.24 13.57 2.18
N PHE A 424 -4.16 13.01 1.64
CA PHE A 424 -3.32 13.72 0.68
C PHE A 424 -4.16 14.21 -0.51
N TYR A 425 -5.01 13.33 -1.06
CA TYR A 425 -5.90 13.66 -2.17
C TYR A 425 -7.02 14.60 -1.78
N TRP A 426 -7.59 14.45 -0.59
CA TRP A 426 -8.61 15.37 -0.05
C TRP A 426 -8.09 16.79 0.06
N TYR A 427 -6.92 17.01 0.67
CA TYR A 427 -6.34 18.35 0.77
C TYR A 427 -5.89 18.91 -0.58
N CYS A 428 -5.35 18.06 -1.47
CA CYS A 428 -5.03 18.50 -2.83
C CYS A 428 -6.29 18.93 -3.59
N ALA A 429 -7.40 18.19 -3.48
CA ALA A 429 -8.67 18.56 -4.09
C ALA A 429 -9.24 19.87 -3.51
N TYR A 430 -9.12 20.08 -2.20
CA TYR A 430 -9.50 21.31 -1.54
C TYR A 430 -8.73 22.52 -2.08
N TYR A 431 -7.39 22.42 -2.13
CA TYR A 431 -6.56 23.50 -2.66
C TYR A 431 -6.81 23.73 -4.14
N TRP A 432 -7.08 22.67 -4.90
CA TRP A 432 -7.44 22.79 -6.30
C TRP A 432 -8.69 23.66 -6.48
N ILE A 433 -9.77 23.32 -5.80
CA ILE A 433 -11.06 24.01 -5.96
C ILE A 433 -10.98 25.48 -5.50
N ASN A 434 -10.08 25.80 -4.56
CA ASN A 434 -9.86 27.16 -4.06
C ASN A 434 -8.81 27.96 -4.86
N GLY A 435 -8.49 27.55 -6.09
CA GLY A 435 -7.61 28.30 -6.99
C GLY A 435 -6.11 28.21 -6.69
N LYS A 436 -5.69 27.23 -5.86
CA LYS A 436 -4.27 26.94 -5.55
C LYS A 436 -3.80 25.67 -6.25
N ASP A 437 -4.20 25.49 -7.51
CA ASP A 437 -3.99 24.26 -8.28
C ASP A 437 -2.67 24.21 -9.04
N LYS A 438 -2.10 25.34 -9.47
CA LYS A 438 -0.89 25.38 -10.33
C LYS A 438 0.25 24.48 -9.85
N MET A 439 0.64 24.58 -8.58
CA MET A 439 1.73 23.78 -8.01
C MET A 439 1.36 22.30 -7.83
N ILE A 440 0.10 22.02 -7.52
CA ILE A 440 -0.40 20.63 -7.40
C ILE A 440 -0.37 19.98 -8.77
N LYS A 441 -0.87 20.66 -9.79
CA LYS A 441 -0.85 20.20 -11.18
C LYS A 441 0.58 19.94 -11.63
N LEU A 442 1.49 20.90 -11.44
CA LEU A 442 2.90 20.73 -11.80
C LEU A 442 3.53 19.50 -11.14
N TYR A 443 3.30 19.31 -9.84
CA TYR A 443 3.83 18.16 -9.10
C TYR A 443 3.24 16.82 -9.56
N PHE A 444 1.92 16.76 -9.80
CA PHE A 444 1.27 15.53 -10.25
C PHE A 444 1.69 15.20 -11.68
N ASP A 445 1.69 16.18 -12.59
CA ASP A 445 2.11 16.01 -13.97
C ASP A 445 3.60 15.61 -14.04
N SER A 446 4.49 16.26 -13.27
CA SER A 446 5.92 15.91 -13.27
C SER A 446 6.15 14.45 -12.89
N TYR A 447 5.53 13.98 -11.82
CA TYR A 447 5.65 12.57 -11.40
C TYR A 447 4.99 11.62 -12.39
N PHE A 448 3.86 11.99 -12.97
CA PHE A 448 3.14 11.15 -13.92
C PHE A 448 3.94 10.94 -15.21
N PHE A 449 4.51 12.01 -15.78
CA PHE A 449 5.28 11.93 -17.03
C PHE A 449 6.75 11.58 -16.78
N ILE A 450 7.47 12.43 -16.04
CA ILE A 450 8.91 12.29 -15.82
C ILE A 450 9.19 11.06 -14.95
N GLY A 451 8.39 10.85 -13.90
CA GLY A 451 8.56 9.69 -13.02
C GLY A 451 8.37 8.36 -13.73
N THR A 452 7.43 8.27 -14.68
CA THR A 452 7.27 7.09 -15.54
C THR A 452 8.51 6.85 -16.39
N VAL A 453 9.00 7.87 -17.09
CA VAL A 453 10.20 7.79 -17.93
C VAL A 453 11.41 7.33 -17.13
N MET A 454 11.68 8.00 -16.00
CA MET A 454 12.84 7.68 -15.17
C MET A 454 12.76 6.29 -14.53
N PHE A 455 11.58 5.89 -14.04
CA PHE A 455 11.37 4.55 -13.48
C PHE A 455 11.74 3.46 -14.50
N CYS A 456 11.24 3.61 -15.73
CA CYS A 456 11.35 2.58 -16.75
C CYS A 456 12.79 2.32 -17.22
N ASN A 457 13.68 3.30 -17.02
CA ASN A 457 15.08 3.25 -17.44
C ASN A 457 16.07 3.15 -16.27
N PHE A 458 15.64 2.66 -15.09
CA PHE A 458 16.48 2.53 -13.88
C PHE A 458 17.10 3.85 -13.37
N LEU A 459 16.52 5.01 -13.71
CA LEU A 459 16.99 6.30 -13.20
C LEU A 459 16.38 6.61 -11.83
N PRO A 460 17.11 7.22 -10.89
CA PRO A 460 16.58 7.59 -9.58
C PRO A 460 15.60 8.77 -9.70
N TRP A 461 14.38 8.63 -9.17
CA TRP A 461 13.29 9.60 -9.43
C TRP A 461 12.26 9.79 -8.32
N THR A 462 12.34 8.99 -7.25
CA THR A 462 11.52 9.15 -6.03
C THR A 462 12.41 9.38 -4.85
#